data_AF-A0A959Q3M7-F1
#
_entry.id   AF-A0A959Q3M7-F1
#
_cell.length_a   1.000
_cell.length_b   1.000
_cell.length_c   1.000
_cell.angle_alpha   90.00
_cell.angle_beta   90.00
_cell.angle_gamma   90.00
#
_symmetry.space_group_name_H-M   'P 1'
#
loop_
_entity.id
_entity.type
_entity.pdbx_description
1 polymer ?
#
loop_
_entity_poly.entity_id
_entity_poly.type
_entity_poly.pdbx_seq_one_letter_code
_entity_poly.pdbx_strand_id
1 'polypeptide(L)'
;MRKALSLIILVFTALAMRAQENLPAVDKSPLDVAYYPTNTAFRNFQKGAERDIQPKARILYSRPQKKGRSIFGELVPYGEIWRLGANEATELTLYTDAMLGDVALKAGTYSLFALVEEDSWTFLVSTDLYIWGQYHMDESKIIARVSAPVMKMDEEAEAFTITFVDQENGSVALLFAWDHTKVELPIKFK
;
A
#
# COMPACT_ATOMS: atom_id res chain seq x y z
N MET A 1 -52.76 -23.00 29.23
CA MET A 1 -51.32 -23.32 29.07
C MET A 1 -50.86 -23.33 27.60
N ARG A 2 -51.53 -24.03 26.67
CA ARG A 2 -51.07 -24.12 25.26
C ARG A 2 -51.00 -22.78 24.50
N LYS A 3 -51.94 -21.84 24.72
CA LYS A 3 -51.95 -20.52 24.06
C LYS A 3 -50.83 -19.57 24.52
N ALA A 4 -50.39 -19.68 25.78
CA ALA A 4 -49.28 -18.88 26.31
C ALA A 4 -47.92 -19.36 25.75
N LEU A 5 -47.76 -20.67 25.54
CA LEU A 5 -46.56 -21.26 24.95
C LEU A 5 -46.38 -20.85 23.48
N SER A 6 -47.48 -20.80 22.72
CA SER A 6 -47.47 -20.34 21.32
C SER A 6 -47.13 -18.86 21.17
N LEU A 7 -47.55 -18.00 22.12
CA LEU A 7 -47.24 -16.57 22.11
C LEU A 7 -45.75 -16.30 22.43
N ILE A 8 -45.17 -17.07 23.36
CA ILE A 8 -43.75 -16.97 23.72
C ILE A 8 -42.85 -17.41 22.55
N ILE A 9 -43.23 -18.47 21.83
CA ILE A 9 -42.48 -18.93 20.64
C ILE A 9 -42.53 -17.88 19.52
N LEU A 10 -43.68 -17.23 19.31
CA LEU A 10 -43.83 -16.19 18.27
C LEU A 10 -43.04 -14.91 18.59
N VAL A 11 -42.90 -14.56 19.87
CA VAL A 11 -42.11 -13.40 20.31
C VAL A 11 -40.60 -13.70 20.22
N PHE A 12 -40.17 -14.93 20.51
CA PHE A 12 -38.77 -15.34 20.35
C PHE A 12 -38.32 -15.39 18.88
N THR A 13 -39.17 -15.84 17.95
CA THR A 13 -38.83 -15.84 16.51
C THR A 13 -38.76 -14.42 15.93
N ALA A 14 -39.59 -13.49 16.38
CA ALA A 14 -39.54 -12.10 15.96
C ALA A 14 -38.28 -11.36 16.44
N LEU A 15 -37.75 -11.72 17.61
CA LEU A 15 -36.48 -11.19 18.13
C LEU A 15 -35.26 -11.76 17.40
N ALA A 16 -35.30 -13.04 17.01
CA ALA A 16 -34.23 -13.67 16.23
C ALA A 16 -34.06 -13.05 14.82
N MET A 17 -35.17 -12.62 14.18
CA MET A 17 -35.13 -11.93 12.89
C MET A 17 -34.53 -10.52 12.96
N ARG A 18 -34.45 -9.90 14.15
CA ARG A 18 -33.79 -8.60 14.36
C ARG A 18 -32.31 -8.69 14.71
N ALA A 19 -31.75 -9.90 14.80
CA ALA A 19 -30.36 -10.13 15.21
C ALA A 19 -29.39 -10.42 14.04
N GLN A 20 -29.84 -10.30 12.78
CA GLN A 20 -28.92 -10.26 11.65
C GLN A 20 -28.24 -8.88 11.64
N GLU A 21 -27.19 -8.71 12.45
CA GLU A 21 -26.31 -7.56 12.29
C GLU A 21 -25.67 -7.64 10.90
N ASN A 22 -26.07 -6.74 10.00
CA ASN A 22 -25.40 -6.62 8.72
C ASN A 22 -23.97 -6.17 9.00
N LEU A 23 -22.99 -7.00 8.63
CA LEU A 23 -21.59 -6.61 8.68
C LEU A 23 -21.38 -5.32 7.86
N PRO A 24 -20.51 -4.41 8.31
CA PRO A 24 -20.16 -3.24 7.51
C PRO A 24 -19.57 -3.70 6.17
N ALA A 25 -19.79 -2.89 5.13
CA ALA A 25 -19.16 -3.14 3.84
C ALA A 25 -17.63 -3.09 3.97
N VAL A 26 -16.95 -4.03 3.31
CA VAL A 26 -15.48 -4.04 3.24
C VAL A 26 -15.00 -2.79 2.52
N ASP A 27 -13.88 -2.23 2.97
CA ASP A 27 -13.24 -1.10 2.30
C ASP A 27 -12.94 -1.48 0.83
N LYS A 28 -13.21 -0.55 -0.09
CA LYS A 28 -12.99 -0.76 -1.53
C LYS A 28 -11.51 -0.81 -1.91
N SER A 29 -10.65 -0.32 -1.02
CA SER A 29 -9.21 -0.19 -1.15
C SER A 29 -8.55 -0.67 0.16
N PRO A 30 -8.60 -1.99 0.45
CA PRO A 30 -8.09 -2.53 1.70
C PRO A 30 -6.61 -2.21 1.88
N LEU A 31 -6.20 -2.05 3.13
CA LEU A 31 -4.80 -1.88 3.52
C LEU A 31 -4.02 -3.17 3.26
N ASP A 32 -2.91 -3.06 2.56
CA ASP A 32 -2.04 -4.15 2.17
C ASP A 32 -0.59 -3.90 2.59
N VAL A 33 0.22 -4.96 2.59
CA VAL A 33 1.59 -4.93 3.08
C VAL A 33 2.50 -5.82 2.24
N ALA A 34 3.66 -5.28 1.86
CA ALA A 34 4.75 -6.05 1.27
C ALA A 34 6.03 -5.92 2.09
N TYR A 35 6.83 -6.98 2.14
CA TYR A 35 8.09 -7.04 2.87
C TYR A 35 9.25 -7.28 1.92
N TYR A 36 10.46 -6.85 2.32
CA TYR A 36 11.70 -7.25 1.68
C TYR A 36 12.68 -7.83 2.70
N PRO A 37 13.33 -8.97 2.45
CA PRO A 37 13.04 -9.92 1.37
C PRO A 37 11.60 -10.47 1.43
N THR A 38 10.98 -10.77 0.28
CA THR A 38 9.54 -11.09 0.17
C THR A 38 9.11 -12.30 1.00
N ASN A 39 10.01 -13.28 1.15
CA ASN A 39 9.74 -14.50 1.90
C ASN A 39 9.71 -14.29 3.43
N THR A 40 10.22 -13.16 3.95
CA THR A 40 10.24 -12.87 5.40
C THR A 40 8.83 -12.74 6.01
N ALA A 41 7.82 -12.41 5.20
CA ALA A 41 6.41 -12.43 5.61
C ALA A 41 5.96 -13.84 6.04
N PHE A 42 6.57 -14.89 5.51
CA PHE A 42 6.22 -16.29 5.72
C PHE A 42 7.23 -17.02 6.62
N ARG A 43 8.02 -16.31 7.42
CA ARG A 43 9.11 -16.89 8.24
C ARG A 43 8.70 -18.11 9.08
N ASN A 44 7.46 -18.15 9.57
CA ASN A 44 6.96 -19.25 10.40
C ASN A 44 6.82 -20.58 9.62
N PHE A 45 6.79 -20.51 8.28
CA PHE A 45 6.76 -21.66 7.38
C PHE A 45 8.16 -22.05 6.87
N GLN A 46 9.19 -21.25 7.17
CA GLN A 46 10.56 -21.48 6.73
C GLN A 46 11.35 -22.35 7.71
N LYS A 47 12.45 -22.95 7.24
CA LYS A 47 13.34 -23.81 8.02
C LYS A 47 14.80 -23.41 7.82
N GLY A 48 15.64 -23.71 8.81
CA GLY A 48 17.07 -23.41 8.75
C GLY A 48 17.35 -21.91 8.58
N ALA A 49 18.40 -21.58 7.84
CA ALA A 49 18.87 -20.20 7.67
C ALA A 49 17.82 -19.24 7.11
N GLU A 50 16.87 -19.72 6.30
CA GLU A 50 15.80 -18.86 5.74
C GLU A 50 14.90 -18.29 6.83
N ARG A 51 14.62 -19.06 7.88
CA ARG A 51 13.77 -18.62 9.00
C ARG A 51 14.41 -17.48 9.81
N ASP A 52 15.72 -17.40 9.80
CA ASP A 52 16.49 -16.43 10.58
C ASP A 52 16.68 -15.10 9.83
N ILE A 53 16.35 -15.06 8.53
CA ILE A 53 16.39 -13.83 7.72
C ILE A 53 15.36 -12.83 8.28
N GLN A 54 15.85 -11.67 8.69
CA GLN A 54 15.00 -10.57 9.14
C GLN A 54 14.55 -9.71 7.96
N PRO A 55 13.34 -9.13 8.01
CA PRO A 55 12.92 -8.15 7.03
C PRO A 55 13.85 -6.92 7.10
N LYS A 56 14.24 -6.41 5.95
CA LYS A 56 14.99 -5.17 5.77
C LYS A 56 14.07 -3.98 5.51
N ALA A 57 12.91 -4.21 4.90
CA ALA A 57 11.88 -3.20 4.73
C ALA A 57 10.47 -3.77 4.73
N ARG A 58 9.51 -2.87 4.93
CA ARG A 58 8.08 -3.11 4.81
C ARG A 58 7.41 -1.89 4.18
N ILE A 59 6.49 -2.09 3.26
CA ILE A 59 5.62 -1.03 2.75
C ILE A 59 4.17 -1.35 3.09
N LEU A 60 3.46 -0.36 3.63
CA LEU A 60 2.05 -0.43 4.01
C LEU A 60 1.28 0.57 3.14
N TYR A 61 0.24 0.13 2.45
CA TYR A 61 -0.50 0.99 1.52
C TYR A 61 -1.93 0.50 1.32
N SER A 62 -2.86 1.42 1.10
CA SER A 62 -4.23 1.05 0.71
C SER A 62 -4.30 0.81 -0.80
N ARG A 63 -4.86 -0.34 -1.20
CA ARG A 63 -4.86 -0.87 -2.58
C ARG A 63 -6.15 -0.52 -3.34
N PRO A 64 -6.26 0.62 -4.03
CA PRO A 64 -7.40 0.90 -4.88
C PRO A 64 -7.45 -0.04 -6.09
N GLN A 65 -8.67 -0.32 -6.55
CA GLN A 65 -8.97 -1.12 -7.74
C GLN A 65 -9.32 -0.19 -8.91
N LYS A 66 -8.93 -0.51 -10.14
CA LYS A 66 -9.18 0.33 -11.32
C LYS A 66 -10.67 0.43 -11.62
N LYS A 67 -11.38 -0.72 -11.66
CA LYS A 67 -12.83 -0.81 -11.90
C LYS A 67 -13.27 -0.08 -13.18
N GLY A 68 -12.50 -0.26 -14.26
CA GLY A 68 -12.78 0.36 -15.57
C GLY A 68 -12.61 1.87 -15.63
N ARG A 69 -12.00 2.51 -14.63
CA ARG A 69 -11.71 3.94 -14.61
C ARG A 69 -10.39 4.26 -15.33
N SER A 70 -10.30 5.43 -15.95
CA SER A 70 -9.01 6.01 -16.34
C SER A 70 -8.25 6.41 -15.08
N ILE A 71 -7.01 5.93 -14.93
CA ILE A 71 -6.22 6.17 -13.71
C ILE A 71 -5.43 7.47 -13.82
N PHE A 72 -4.36 7.48 -14.60
CA PHE A 72 -3.46 8.61 -14.70
C PHE A 72 -3.99 9.66 -15.68
N GLY A 73 -3.98 10.92 -15.28
CA GLY A 73 -4.60 12.03 -16.01
C GLY A 73 -6.07 12.29 -15.66
N GLU A 74 -6.75 11.37 -14.94
CA GLU A 74 -8.13 11.55 -14.46
C GLU A 74 -8.26 11.31 -12.95
N LEU A 75 -8.21 10.04 -12.50
CA LEU A 75 -8.34 9.72 -11.08
C LEU A 75 -7.12 10.19 -10.27
N VAL A 76 -5.94 10.09 -10.88
CA VAL A 76 -4.67 10.64 -10.40
C VAL A 76 -4.26 11.71 -11.41
N PRO A 77 -4.58 12.99 -11.15
CA PRO A 77 -4.24 14.08 -12.05
C PRO A 77 -2.73 14.23 -12.21
N TYR A 78 -2.28 14.58 -13.42
CA TYR A 78 -0.89 14.93 -13.65
C TYR A 78 -0.55 16.28 -13.04
N GLY A 79 0.69 16.43 -12.56
CA GLY A 79 1.18 17.65 -11.91
C GLY A 79 0.70 17.83 -10.47
N GLU A 80 0.00 16.83 -9.90
CA GLU A 80 -0.43 16.83 -8.51
C GLU A 80 0.31 15.79 -7.66
N ILE A 81 0.45 16.10 -6.37
CA ILE A 81 0.99 15.16 -5.39
C ILE A 81 -0.10 14.15 -5.03
N TRP A 82 0.22 12.88 -5.22
CA TRP A 82 -0.60 11.75 -4.86
C TRP A 82 0.02 10.97 -3.69
N ARG A 83 -0.82 10.52 -2.77
CA ARG A 83 -0.46 9.70 -1.60
C ARG A 83 -0.04 8.25 -1.89
N LEU A 84 0.16 7.92 -3.18
CA LEU A 84 0.52 6.59 -3.65
C LEU A 84 -0.42 5.50 -3.10
N GLY A 85 -1.74 5.67 -3.26
CA GLY A 85 -2.74 4.73 -2.75
C GLY A 85 -4.11 5.37 -2.53
N ALA A 86 -4.96 4.69 -1.76
CA ALA A 86 -6.22 5.22 -1.25
C ALA A 86 -6.12 5.58 0.24
N ASN A 87 -7.16 6.17 0.84
CA ASN A 87 -7.24 6.38 2.30
C ASN A 87 -5.98 7.06 2.89
N GLU A 88 -5.20 6.37 3.73
CA GLU A 88 -3.93 6.81 4.32
C GLU A 88 -2.79 6.95 3.31
N ALA A 89 -1.81 7.81 3.63
CA ALA A 89 -0.55 7.87 2.90
C ALA A 89 0.23 6.57 3.04
N THR A 90 0.83 6.14 1.93
CA THR A 90 1.69 4.94 1.92
C THR A 90 2.88 5.12 2.86
N GLU A 91 3.16 4.10 3.68
CA GLU A 91 4.25 4.12 4.64
C GLU A 91 5.35 3.11 4.28
N LEU A 92 6.58 3.60 4.18
CA LEU A 92 7.79 2.78 4.04
C LEU A 92 8.49 2.71 5.40
N THR A 93 8.53 1.51 5.98
CA THR A 93 9.39 1.19 7.13
C THR A 93 10.69 0.56 6.62
N LEU A 94 11.82 1.15 7.00
CA LEU A 94 13.17 0.63 6.82
C LEU A 94 13.69 0.09 8.15
N TYR A 95 14.05 -1.19 8.21
CA TYR A 95 14.62 -1.84 9.40
C TYR A 95 16.16 -1.75 9.45
N THR A 96 16.78 -1.39 8.33
CA THR A 96 18.20 -1.03 8.20
C THR A 96 18.31 0.27 7.42
N ASP A 97 19.45 0.94 7.52
CA ASP A 97 19.76 2.08 6.66
C ASP A 97 19.69 1.65 5.18
N ALA A 98 19.21 2.54 4.32
CA ALA A 98 19.09 2.28 2.90
C ALA A 98 19.47 3.50 2.05
N MET A 99 19.64 3.30 0.75
CA MET A 99 19.63 4.36 -0.25
C MET A 99 18.40 4.19 -1.14
N LEU A 100 17.60 5.24 -1.28
CA LEU A 100 16.46 5.29 -2.19
C LEU A 100 16.85 6.20 -3.36
N GLY A 101 17.04 5.61 -4.55
CA GLY A 101 17.85 6.24 -5.59
C GLY A 101 19.23 6.62 -5.03
N ASP A 102 19.58 7.90 -5.12
CA ASP A 102 20.85 8.44 -4.60
C ASP A 102 20.75 9.00 -3.17
N VAL A 103 19.57 8.95 -2.54
CA VAL A 103 19.34 9.55 -1.23
C VAL A 103 19.53 8.53 -0.11
N ALA A 104 20.42 8.83 0.84
CA ALA A 104 20.61 8.01 2.03
C ALA A 104 19.49 8.25 3.04
N LEU A 105 18.82 7.17 3.45
CA LEU A 105 17.80 7.14 4.49
C LEU A 105 18.28 6.28 5.66
N LYS A 106 17.93 6.73 6.86
CA LYS A 106 18.17 5.95 8.08
C LYS A 106 17.07 4.91 8.27
N ALA A 107 17.34 3.89 9.07
CA ALA A 107 16.27 3.03 9.57
C ALA A 107 15.20 3.90 10.27
N GLY A 108 13.93 3.64 9.97
CA GLY A 108 12.81 4.48 10.36
C GLY A 108 11.56 4.23 9.53
N THR A 109 10.48 4.94 9.84
CA THR A 109 9.25 4.94 9.06
C THR A 109 9.05 6.30 8.41
N TYR A 110 8.65 6.28 7.15
CA TYR A 110 8.44 7.45 6.31
C TYR A 110 7.13 7.32 5.57
N SER A 111 6.43 8.44 5.34
CA SER A 111 5.35 8.47 4.36
C SER A 111 5.91 8.74 2.98
N LEU A 112 5.34 8.08 1.98
CA LEU A 112 5.67 8.22 0.57
C LEU A 112 4.53 8.88 -0.18
N PHE A 113 4.90 9.86 -1.00
CA PHE A 113 4.03 10.50 -1.97
C PHE A 113 4.71 10.48 -3.34
N ALA A 114 3.98 10.79 -4.40
CA ALA A 114 4.54 11.01 -5.72
C ALA A 114 3.89 12.23 -6.37
N LEU A 115 4.72 13.13 -6.90
CA LEU A 115 4.30 14.05 -7.94
C LEU A 115 4.26 13.25 -9.25
N VAL A 116 3.07 13.08 -9.80
CA VAL A 116 2.84 12.21 -10.96
C VAL A 116 2.83 13.03 -12.24
N GLU A 117 3.71 12.71 -13.17
CA GLU A 117 3.74 13.25 -14.53
C GLU A 117 3.60 12.11 -15.56
N GLU A 118 3.45 12.45 -16.84
CA GLU A 118 3.23 11.46 -17.91
C GLU A 118 4.42 10.50 -18.07
N ASP A 119 5.64 11.04 -18.04
CA ASP A 119 6.87 10.29 -18.34
C ASP A 119 7.69 9.92 -17.10
N SER A 120 7.42 10.54 -15.95
CA SER A 120 8.16 10.27 -14.72
C SER A 120 7.35 10.57 -13.47
N TRP A 121 7.68 9.89 -12.38
CA TRP A 121 7.16 10.23 -11.06
C TRP A 121 8.30 10.74 -10.20
N THR A 122 8.07 11.82 -9.46
CA THR A 122 8.98 12.28 -8.40
C THR A 122 8.44 11.85 -7.05
N PHE A 123 9.06 10.82 -6.48
CA PHE A 123 8.73 10.31 -5.16
C PHE A 123 9.20 11.27 -4.08
N LEU A 124 8.33 11.60 -3.13
CA LEU A 124 8.61 12.45 -2.00
C LEU A 124 8.61 11.60 -0.74
N VAL A 125 9.72 11.63 0.00
CA VAL A 125 9.86 10.93 1.29
C VAL A 125 9.67 11.94 2.40
N SER A 126 8.67 11.73 3.25
CA SER A 126 8.31 12.63 4.35
C SER A 126 8.47 11.94 5.70
N THR A 127 8.87 12.72 6.71
CA THR A 127 8.84 12.31 8.13
C THR A 127 7.49 12.56 8.79
N ASP A 128 6.53 13.12 8.05
CA ASP A 128 5.16 13.32 8.51
C ASP A 128 4.35 12.02 8.36
N LEU A 129 3.91 11.44 9.48
CA LEU A 129 3.28 10.12 9.54
C LEU A 129 1.79 10.22 9.88
N TYR A 130 1.06 9.12 9.66
CA TYR A 130 -0.37 9.00 10.01
C TYR A 130 -1.28 9.99 9.26
N ILE A 131 -0.91 10.32 8.02
CA ILE A 131 -1.66 11.24 7.17
C ILE A 131 -2.79 10.48 6.47
N TRP A 132 -4.00 11.02 6.55
CA TRP A 132 -5.14 10.57 5.75
C TRP A 132 -5.34 11.48 4.53
N GLY A 133 -5.34 10.90 3.33
CA GLY A 133 -5.43 11.66 2.09
C GLY A 133 -4.12 12.32 1.69
N GLN A 134 -4.21 13.36 0.85
CA GLN A 134 -3.08 14.19 0.41
C GLN A 134 -3.16 15.64 0.89
N TYR A 135 -4.26 16.00 1.56
CA TYR A 135 -4.49 17.35 2.06
C TYR A 135 -3.68 17.58 3.33
N HIS A 136 -3.16 18.80 3.49
CA HIS A 136 -2.42 19.24 4.68
C HIS A 136 -1.12 18.48 4.97
N MET A 137 -0.55 17.78 3.97
CA MET A 137 0.83 17.29 4.08
C MET A 137 1.77 18.49 4.31
N ASP A 138 2.60 18.40 5.34
CA ASP A 138 3.61 19.42 5.66
C ASP A 138 4.83 19.26 4.74
N GLU A 139 4.93 20.11 3.71
CA GLU A 139 6.04 20.07 2.76
C GLU A 139 7.42 20.30 3.42
N SER A 140 7.49 20.95 4.59
CA SER A 140 8.75 21.17 5.31
C SER A 140 9.34 19.87 5.87
N LYS A 141 8.54 18.81 5.97
CA LYS A 141 8.96 17.48 6.42
C LYS A 141 9.38 16.55 5.28
N ILE A 142 9.35 17.02 4.03
CA ILE A 142 9.88 16.28 2.89
C ILE A 142 11.41 16.31 2.95
N ILE A 143 12.01 15.16 3.24
CA ILE A 143 13.46 15.00 3.41
C ILE A 143 14.17 14.49 2.15
N ALA A 144 13.42 13.95 1.18
CA ALA A 144 13.98 13.47 -0.07
C ALA A 144 13.00 13.62 -1.23
N ARG A 145 13.55 13.85 -2.43
CA ARG A 145 12.85 13.75 -3.71
C ARG A 145 13.66 12.86 -4.63
N VAL A 146 13.05 11.83 -5.20
CA VAL A 146 13.71 10.86 -6.07
C VAL A 146 12.83 10.64 -7.29
N SER A 147 13.35 10.92 -8.47
CA SER A 147 12.60 10.72 -9.71
C SER A 147 12.88 9.36 -10.31
N ALA A 148 11.85 8.71 -10.84
CA ALA A 148 11.98 7.48 -11.62
C ALA A 148 11.07 7.53 -12.86
N PRO A 149 11.50 6.96 -13.99
CA PRO A 149 10.75 7.00 -15.23
C PRO A 149 9.51 6.11 -15.17
N VAL A 150 8.46 6.54 -15.87
CA VAL A 150 7.29 5.72 -16.16
C VAL A 150 7.62 4.71 -17.24
N MET A 151 7.25 3.46 -16.99
CA MET A 151 7.28 2.37 -17.96
C MET A 151 5.85 1.97 -18.30
N LYS A 152 5.59 1.67 -19.57
CA LYS A 152 4.32 1.09 -19.99
C LYS A 152 4.34 -0.43 -19.87
N MET A 153 3.20 -0.99 -19.48
CA MET A 153 2.98 -2.43 -19.40
C MET A 153 1.97 -2.87 -20.47
N ASP A 154 2.21 -4.03 -21.07
CA ASP A 154 1.26 -4.64 -22.00
C ASP A 154 0.01 -5.13 -21.26
N GLU A 155 0.20 -5.73 -20.08
CA GLU A 155 -0.88 -6.20 -19.22
C GLU A 155 -1.37 -5.10 -18.29
N GLU A 156 -2.69 -5.04 -18.11
CA GLU A 156 -3.35 -4.12 -17.20
C GLU A 156 -3.25 -4.65 -15.75
N ALA A 157 -2.75 -3.81 -14.84
CA ALA A 157 -2.86 -4.05 -13.40
C ALA A 157 -4.21 -3.51 -12.89
N GLU A 158 -5.19 -4.39 -12.64
CA GLU A 158 -6.50 -4.00 -12.08
C GLU A 158 -6.36 -3.40 -10.66
N ALA A 159 -5.48 -3.96 -9.83
CA ALA A 159 -5.22 -3.46 -8.49
C ALA A 159 -3.90 -2.68 -8.43
N PHE A 160 -3.93 -1.50 -7.80
CA PHE A 160 -2.69 -0.78 -7.51
C PHE A 160 -1.78 -1.64 -6.66
N THR A 161 -0.59 -1.93 -7.16
CA THR A 161 0.33 -2.88 -6.54
C THR A 161 1.62 -2.18 -6.21
N ILE A 162 2.02 -2.29 -4.94
CA ILE A 162 3.37 -1.96 -4.49
C ILE A 162 4.02 -3.25 -3.96
N THR A 163 5.21 -3.56 -4.47
CA THR A 163 6.01 -4.71 -4.02
C THR A 163 7.51 -4.46 -4.19
N PHE A 164 8.34 -5.27 -3.55
CA PHE A 164 9.77 -5.28 -3.79
C PHE A 164 10.12 -6.33 -4.83
N VAL A 165 11.03 -6.00 -5.74
CA VAL A 165 11.53 -6.90 -6.79
C VAL A 165 13.06 -6.89 -6.78
N ASP A 166 13.66 -8.09 -6.84
CA ASP A 166 15.08 -8.23 -7.10
C ASP A 166 15.35 -7.97 -8.59
N GLN A 167 16.44 -7.25 -8.86
CA GLN A 167 16.89 -6.87 -10.20
C GLN A 167 18.03 -7.78 -10.65
N GLU A 168 18.23 -7.93 -11.96
CA GLU A 168 19.26 -8.83 -12.53
C GLU A 168 20.69 -8.50 -12.06
N ASN A 169 20.96 -7.22 -11.78
CA ASN A 169 22.24 -6.74 -11.28
C ASN A 169 22.43 -6.96 -9.75
N GLY A 170 21.53 -7.70 -9.10
CA GLY A 170 21.51 -7.94 -7.66
C GLY A 170 21.05 -6.73 -6.83
N SER A 171 20.54 -5.67 -7.45
CA SER A 171 19.88 -4.57 -6.74
C SER A 171 18.41 -4.88 -6.48
N VAL A 172 17.73 -4.00 -5.74
CA VAL A 172 16.31 -4.15 -5.41
C VAL A 172 15.60 -2.91 -5.89
N ALA A 173 14.36 -3.05 -6.35
CA ALA A 173 13.49 -1.92 -6.61
C ALA A 173 12.19 -2.07 -5.82
N LEU A 174 11.65 -0.93 -5.40
CA LEU A 174 10.27 -0.81 -5.00
C LEU A 174 9.43 -0.53 -6.25
N LEU A 175 8.66 -1.52 -6.68
CA LEU A 175 7.82 -1.48 -7.87
C LEU A 175 6.43 -0.95 -7.50
N PHE A 176 5.95 -0.03 -8.32
CA PHE A 176 4.59 0.50 -8.30
C PHE A 176 3.93 0.18 -9.63
N ALA A 177 2.73 -0.42 -9.63
CA ALA A 177 1.99 -0.71 -10.86
C ALA A 177 0.49 -0.44 -10.69
N TRP A 178 -0.12 0.24 -11.66
CA TRP A 178 -1.57 0.35 -11.79
C TRP A 178 -1.93 0.59 -13.26
N ASP A 179 -3.04 0.04 -13.72
CA ASP A 179 -3.43 0.14 -15.12
C ASP A 179 -2.26 -0.35 -16.01
N HIS A 180 -1.91 0.37 -17.09
CA HIS A 180 -0.76 0.04 -17.94
C HIS A 180 0.52 0.78 -17.54
N THR A 181 0.63 1.25 -16.30
CA THR A 181 1.75 2.07 -15.83
C THR A 181 2.52 1.35 -14.74
N LYS A 182 3.84 1.29 -14.90
CA LYS A 182 4.80 0.78 -13.93
C LYS A 182 5.88 1.81 -13.64
N VAL A 183 6.30 1.91 -12.38
CA VAL A 183 7.48 2.66 -11.97
C VAL A 183 8.31 1.81 -11.02
N GLU A 184 9.61 1.81 -11.20
CA GLU A 184 10.55 1.08 -10.33
C GLU A 184 11.48 2.09 -9.66
N LEU A 185 11.38 2.19 -8.34
CA LEU A 185 12.21 3.07 -7.52
C LEU A 185 13.36 2.27 -6.91
N PRO A 186 14.62 2.49 -7.33
CA PRO A 186 15.75 1.72 -6.82
C PRO A 186 15.92 1.88 -5.31
N ILE A 187 16.16 0.76 -4.61
CA ILE A 187 16.49 0.75 -3.19
C ILE A 187 17.69 -0.16 -2.92
N LYS A 188 18.65 0.34 -2.16
CA LYS A 188 19.84 -0.40 -1.74
C LYS A 188 19.95 -0.43 -0.23
N PHE A 189 19.82 -1.61 0.35
CA PHE A 189 19.98 -1.81 1.80
C PHE A 189 21.46 -1.88 2.19
N LYS A 190 21.81 -1.31 3.34
CA LYS A 190 23.13 -1.43 3.94
C LYS A 190 23.26 -2.69 4.80
#